data_AF-A0A820SZ15-F1
#
_entry.id   AF-A0A820SZ15-F1
#
_cell.length_a   1.000
_cell.length_b   1.000
_cell.length_c   1.000
_cell.angle_alpha   90.00
_cell.angle_beta   90.00
_cell.angle_gamma   90.00
#
_symmetry.space_group_name_H-M   'P 1'
#
loop_
_entity.id
_entity.type
_entity.pdbx_description
1 polymer ?
#
loop_
_entity_poly.entity_id
_entity_poly.type
_entity_poly.pdbx_seq_one_letter_code
_entity_poly.pdbx_strand_id
1 'polypeptide(L)'
;YVPTEWGRDVCTLLNVRANNDWRLLGKRFGYSTSELKHWAMQLDPTMSLLNEWFMTHKADEATYGLVKMLNEIGREDAEQIIRKAMANAGELIPDDLPMDIKRLPPIFLSYQWGSQKAVGKLKTNLEQAGYSCWMDTGEMGG
;
A
#
# COMPACT_ATOMS: atom_id res chain seq x y z
N TYR A 1 15.63 7.25 6.38
CA TYR A 1 16.27 7.26 5.05
C TYR A 1 16.11 5.89 4.41
N VAL A 2 15.81 5.84 3.11
CA VAL A 2 15.67 4.58 2.36
C VAL A 2 17.06 3.92 2.19
N PRO A 3 17.24 2.63 2.52
CA PRO A 3 18.50 1.94 2.34
C PRO A 3 18.97 1.94 0.88
N THR A 4 20.25 2.23 0.66
CA THR A 4 20.83 2.38 -0.69
C THR A 4 21.08 1.04 -1.36
N GLU A 5 21.17 -0.05 -0.60
CA GLU A 5 21.45 -1.40 -1.10
C GLU A 5 20.35 -1.92 -2.04
N TRP A 6 19.10 -1.51 -1.80
CA TRP A 6 17.94 -1.98 -2.56
C TRP A 6 17.01 -0.85 -3.02
N GLY A 7 17.10 0.35 -2.44
CA GLY A 7 16.16 1.45 -2.67
C GLY A 7 16.01 1.82 -4.14
N ARG A 8 17.12 1.86 -4.89
CA ARG A 8 17.12 2.21 -6.32
C ARG A 8 16.37 1.17 -7.17
N ASP A 9 16.57 -0.10 -6.89
CA ASP A 9 15.96 -1.19 -7.67
C ASP A 9 14.45 -1.25 -7.43
N VAL A 10 14.03 -1.11 -6.18
CA VAL A 10 12.61 -1.02 -5.81
C VAL A 10 11.94 0.20 -6.44
N CYS A 11 12.60 1.37 -6.41
CA CYS A 11 12.07 2.57 -7.07
C CYS A 11 11.92 2.39 -8.57
N THR A 12 12.91 1.77 -9.23
CA THR A 12 12.85 1.46 -10.66
C THR A 12 11.66 0.57 -10.98
N LEU A 13 11.42 -0.47 -10.18
CA LEU A 13 10.31 -1.41 -10.35
C LEU A 13 8.93 -0.80 -10.10
N LEU A 14 8.79 0.06 -9.09
CA LEU A 14 7.50 0.65 -8.70
C LEU A 14 7.16 1.90 -9.51
N ASN A 15 8.14 2.58 -10.13
CA ASN A 15 7.88 3.71 -11.02
C ASN A 15 7.32 3.30 -12.40
N VAL A 16 7.47 2.02 -12.78
CA VAL A 16 6.79 1.47 -13.97
C VAL A 16 5.28 1.49 -13.74
N ARG A 17 4.54 2.10 -14.67
CA ARG A 17 3.08 2.25 -14.56
C ARG A 17 2.40 0.87 -14.55
N ALA A 18 1.70 0.57 -13.47
CA ALA A 18 0.96 -0.66 -13.28
C ALA A 18 -0.23 -0.42 -12.34
N ASN A 19 -1.15 -1.39 -12.24
CA ASN A 19 -2.28 -1.28 -11.29
C ASN A 19 -1.83 -1.40 -9.82
N ASN A 20 -0.68 -2.02 -9.60
CA ASN A 20 -0.04 -2.24 -8.30
C ASN A 20 1.32 -1.52 -8.21
N ASP A 21 1.37 -0.29 -8.71
CA ASP A 21 2.55 0.57 -8.62
C ASP A 21 2.59 1.39 -7.32
N TRP A 22 3.55 2.32 -7.22
CA TRP A 22 3.73 3.17 -6.04
C TRP A 22 2.46 3.94 -5.61
N ARG A 23 1.51 4.19 -6.53
CA ARG A 23 0.26 4.89 -6.20
C ARG A 23 -0.64 4.01 -5.34
N LEU A 24 -0.72 2.72 -5.64
CA LEU A 24 -1.47 1.78 -4.82
C LEU A 24 -0.77 1.58 -3.47
N LEU A 25 0.57 1.47 -3.49
CA LEU A 25 1.37 1.38 -2.26
C LEU A 25 1.12 2.58 -1.33
N GLY A 26 1.17 3.80 -1.86
CA GLY A 26 0.95 5.00 -1.05
C GLY A 26 -0.46 5.10 -0.48
N LYS A 27 -1.47 4.64 -1.23
CA LYS A 27 -2.84 4.51 -0.70
C LYS A 27 -2.93 3.48 0.43
N ARG A 28 -2.20 2.36 0.34
CA ARG A 28 -2.14 1.34 1.40
C ARG A 28 -1.44 1.84 2.66
N PHE A 29 -0.45 2.71 2.51
CA PHE A 29 0.15 3.44 3.62
C PHE A 29 -0.74 4.56 4.19
N GLY A 30 -1.89 4.85 3.57
CA GLY A 30 -2.85 5.84 4.05
C GLY A 30 -2.59 7.27 3.57
N TYR A 31 -1.70 7.47 2.60
CA TYR A 31 -1.45 8.78 2.01
C TYR A 31 -2.62 9.27 1.16
N SER A 32 -2.89 10.57 1.26
CA SER A 32 -3.96 11.26 0.56
C SER A 32 -3.72 11.36 -0.94
N THR A 33 -4.80 11.58 -1.71
CA THR A 33 -4.69 11.83 -3.15
C THR A 33 -3.86 13.08 -3.48
N SER A 34 -3.85 14.09 -2.59
CA SER A 34 -3.00 15.29 -2.74
C SER A 34 -1.51 14.96 -2.64
N GLU A 35 -1.11 14.15 -1.66
CA GLU A 35 0.29 13.73 -1.50
C GLU A 35 0.75 12.91 -2.69
N LEU A 36 -0.08 11.97 -3.15
CA LEU A 36 0.21 11.19 -4.35
C LEU A 36 0.34 12.08 -5.60
N LYS A 37 -0.53 13.09 -5.77
CA LYS A 37 -0.39 14.04 -6.88
C LYS A 37 0.89 14.85 -6.78
N HIS A 38 1.27 15.26 -5.58
CA HIS A 38 2.52 15.99 -5.34
C HIS A 38 3.74 15.13 -5.71
N TRP A 39 3.81 13.88 -5.24
CA TRP A 39 4.91 12.97 -5.58
C TRP A 39 4.95 12.59 -7.05
N ALA A 40 3.80 12.55 -7.74
CA ALA A 40 3.76 12.31 -9.18
C ALA A 40 4.47 13.40 -10.02
N MET A 41 4.74 14.59 -9.44
CA MET A 41 5.49 15.67 -10.09
C MET A 41 7.01 15.56 -9.84
N GLN A 42 7.44 14.68 -8.95
CA GLN A 42 8.85 14.50 -8.61
C GLN A 42 9.55 13.64 -9.66
N LEU A 43 10.88 13.77 -9.75
CA LEU A 43 11.71 12.96 -10.65
C LEU A 43 11.60 11.47 -10.32
N ASP A 44 11.53 11.14 -9.04
CA ASP A 44 11.30 9.79 -8.53
C ASP A 44 10.14 9.79 -7.51
N PRO A 45 8.91 9.52 -7.98
CA PRO A 45 7.74 9.47 -7.10
C PRO A 45 7.83 8.38 -6.03
N THR A 46 8.35 7.20 -6.39
CA THR A 46 8.51 6.10 -5.43
C THR A 46 9.49 6.47 -4.35
N MET A 47 10.67 7.02 -4.69
CA MET A 47 11.66 7.44 -3.69
C MET A 47 11.12 8.54 -2.79
N SER A 48 10.31 9.46 -3.32
CA SER A 48 9.67 10.52 -2.54
C SER A 48 8.72 9.95 -1.49
N LEU A 49 7.87 9.00 -1.89
CA LEU A 49 6.97 8.26 -1.00
C LEU A 49 7.74 7.45 0.05
N LEU A 50 8.76 6.70 -0.36
CA LEU A 50 9.54 5.87 0.56
C LEU A 50 10.32 6.73 1.55
N ASN A 51 10.86 7.89 1.14
CA ASN A 51 11.50 8.79 2.08
C ASN A 51 10.54 9.28 3.16
N GLU A 52 9.30 9.67 2.80
CA GLU A 52 8.28 10.04 3.79
C GLU A 52 7.99 8.88 4.75
N TRP A 53 7.79 7.67 4.21
CA TRP A 53 7.54 6.47 5.00
C TRP A 53 8.66 6.18 6.02
N PHE A 54 9.91 6.22 5.56
CA PHE A 54 11.10 5.96 6.40
C PHE A 54 11.49 7.13 7.32
N MET A 55 10.87 8.31 7.19
CA MET A 55 11.05 9.42 8.14
C MET A 55 9.99 9.40 9.24
N THR A 56 8.83 8.79 8.98
CA THR A 56 7.68 8.74 9.90
C THR A 56 7.61 7.45 10.72
N HIS A 57 8.47 6.47 10.43
CA HIS A 57 8.53 5.17 11.10
C HIS A 57 9.98 4.85 11.51
N LYS A 58 10.16 3.97 12.50
CA LYS A 58 11.49 3.41 12.79
C LYS A 58 11.96 2.58 11.60
N ALA A 59 13.26 2.51 11.37
CA ALA A 59 13.82 1.96 10.12
C ALA A 59 13.48 0.47 9.89
N ASP A 60 13.49 -0.33 10.95
CA ASP A 60 13.11 -1.74 10.95
C ASP A 60 11.60 -1.90 10.69
N GLU A 61 10.76 -1.21 11.46
CA GLU A 61 9.30 -1.16 11.27
C GLU A 61 8.92 -0.69 9.85
N ALA A 62 9.63 0.30 9.31
CA ALA A 62 9.42 0.81 7.96
C ALA A 62 9.73 -0.24 6.89
N THR A 63 10.86 -0.93 7.04
CA THR A 63 11.31 -1.96 6.08
C THR A 63 10.36 -3.14 6.06
N TYR A 64 10.00 -3.64 7.24
CA TYR A 64 9.04 -4.74 7.36
C TYR A 64 7.67 -4.32 6.83
N GLY A 65 7.24 -3.08 7.14
CA GLY A 65 5.98 -2.49 6.70
C GLY A 65 5.85 -2.48 5.19
N LEU A 66 6.94 -2.05 4.54
CA LEU A 66 7.06 -2.04 3.10
C LEU A 66 6.97 -3.45 2.51
N VAL A 67 7.75 -4.41 3.03
CA VAL A 67 7.74 -5.80 2.53
C VAL A 67 6.35 -6.42 2.62
N LYS A 68 5.66 -6.26 3.76
CA LYS A 68 4.29 -6.74 3.94
C LYS A 68 3.33 -6.11 2.93
N MET A 69 3.38 -4.80 2.74
CA MET A 69 2.50 -4.13 1.77
C MET A 69 2.80 -4.50 0.33
N LEU A 70 4.07 -4.69 -0.04
CA LEU A 70 4.47 -5.14 -1.36
C LEU A 70 3.90 -6.53 -1.66
N ASN A 71 3.95 -7.45 -0.69
CA ASN A 71 3.31 -8.75 -0.81
C ASN A 71 1.78 -8.61 -1.00
N GLU A 72 1.11 -7.82 -0.16
CA GLU A 72 -0.35 -7.63 -0.23
C GLU A 72 -0.85 -7.01 -1.54
N ILE A 73 -0.02 -6.18 -2.22
CA ILE A 73 -0.36 -5.60 -3.53
C ILE A 73 0.12 -6.45 -4.72
N GLY A 74 0.66 -7.65 -4.48
CA GLY A 74 1.15 -8.55 -5.52
C GLY A 74 2.43 -8.06 -6.20
N ARG A 75 3.31 -7.37 -5.46
CA ARG A 75 4.64 -6.93 -5.88
C ARG A 75 5.74 -7.73 -5.18
N GLU A 76 5.61 -9.06 -5.27
CA GLU A 76 6.59 -10.02 -4.77
C GLU A 76 7.97 -9.81 -5.41
N ASP A 77 8.03 -9.30 -6.64
CA ASP A 77 9.27 -8.93 -7.33
C ASP A 77 10.10 -7.91 -6.53
N ALA A 78 9.46 -6.82 -6.08
CA ALA A 78 10.10 -5.80 -5.25
C ALA A 78 10.36 -6.29 -3.83
N GLU A 79 9.41 -7.06 -3.27
CA GLU A 79 9.54 -7.68 -1.94
C GLU A 79 10.81 -8.54 -1.84
N GLN A 80 11.05 -9.40 -2.83
CA GLN A 80 12.18 -10.33 -2.87
C GLN A 80 13.53 -9.61 -2.95
N ILE A 81 13.60 -8.44 -3.58
CA ILE A 81 14.83 -7.62 -3.61
C ILE A 81 15.18 -7.16 -2.20
N ILE A 82 14.20 -6.63 -1.45
CA ILE A 82 14.41 -6.17 -0.08
C ILE A 82 14.82 -7.33 0.81
N ARG A 83 14.10 -8.46 0.76
CA ARG A 83 14.42 -9.65 1.57
C ARG A 83 15.83 -10.17 1.31
N LYS A 84 16.26 -10.24 0.05
CA LYS A 84 17.64 -10.64 -0.31
C LYS A 84 18.68 -9.67 0.23
N ALA A 85 18.42 -8.36 0.14
CA ALA A 85 19.34 -7.36 0.67
C ALA A 85 19.46 -7.45 2.19
N MET A 86 18.35 -7.64 2.91
CA MET A 86 18.37 -7.84 4.37
C MET A 86 19.11 -9.13 4.76
N ALA A 87 18.84 -10.24 4.06
CA ALA A 87 19.53 -11.49 4.31
C ALA A 87 21.06 -11.38 4.10
N ASN A 88 21.49 -10.62 3.09
CA ASN A 88 22.92 -10.34 2.85
C ASN A 88 23.54 -9.46 3.95
N ALA A 89 22.75 -8.61 4.60
CA ALA A 89 23.16 -7.81 5.76
C ALA A 89 23.13 -8.62 7.09
N GLY A 90 22.70 -9.89 7.05
CA GLY A 90 22.58 -10.74 8.24
C GLY A 90 21.29 -10.53 9.02
N GLU A 91 20.32 -9.83 8.46
CA GLU A 91 19.01 -9.57 9.06
C GLU A 91 17.92 -10.42 8.38
N LEU A 92 16.96 -10.91 9.16
CA LEU A 92 15.82 -11.67 8.66
C LEU A 92 14.54 -10.90 8.96
N ILE A 93 13.71 -10.72 7.93
CA ILE A 93 12.36 -10.17 8.08
C ILE A 93 11.43 -11.33 8.45
N PRO A 94 10.85 -11.36 9.67
CA PRO A 94 9.85 -12.35 10.03
C PRO A 94 8.59 -12.21 9.16
N ASP A 95 8.02 -13.35 8.75
CA ASP A 95 6.82 -13.36 7.91
C ASP A 95 5.56 -12.90 8.66
N ASP A 96 5.50 -13.17 9.96
CA ASP A 96 4.32 -12.91 10.80
C ASP A 96 4.49 -11.71 11.75
N LEU A 97 5.08 -10.62 11.28
CA LEU A 97 5.15 -9.40 12.08
C LEU A 97 3.75 -8.76 12.23
N PRO A 98 3.25 -8.59 13.47
CA PRO A 98 2.06 -7.80 13.74
C PRO A 98 2.44 -6.33 13.61
N MET A 99 2.56 -5.84 12.37
CA MET A 99 2.62 -4.41 12.12
C MET A 99 1.22 -3.85 12.01
N ASP A 100 0.89 -3.02 12.98
CA ASP A 100 -0.16 -2.00 12.86
C ASP A 100 0.36 -0.88 11.97
N ILE A 101 0.49 -1.16 10.67
CA ILE A 101 0.38 -0.07 9.70
C ILE A 101 -0.99 0.52 9.99
N LYS A 102 -1.05 1.81 10.32
CA LYS A 102 -2.29 2.52 10.67
C LYS A 102 -3.19 2.55 9.43
N ARG A 103 -3.82 1.40 9.17
CA ARG A 103 -4.70 1.15 8.04
C ARG A 103 -5.84 2.15 8.15
N LEU A 104 -6.21 2.73 7.02
CA LEU A 104 -7.45 3.50 6.97
C LEU A 104 -8.58 2.59 7.50
N PRO A 105 -9.42 3.10 8.42
CA PRO A 105 -10.40 2.27 9.09
C PRO A 105 -11.27 1.58 8.05
N PRO A 106 -11.54 0.27 8.22
CA PRO A 106 -12.39 -0.42 7.29
C PRO A 106 -13.80 0.19 7.29
N ILE A 107 -14.39 0.33 6.11
CA ILE A 107 -15.69 0.96 5.94
C ILE A 107 -16.74 -0.10 5.59
N PHE A 108 -17.76 -0.20 6.43
CA PHE A 108 -18.97 -0.94 6.11
C PHE A 108 -19.98 -0.03 5.40
N LEU A 109 -20.44 -0.45 4.23
CA LEU A 109 -21.51 0.24 3.51
C LEU A 109 -22.84 -0.45 3.77
N SER A 110 -23.64 0.13 4.66
CA SER A 110 -25.05 -0.25 4.84
C SER A 110 -25.93 0.58 3.90
N TYR A 111 -26.82 -0.10 3.15
CA TYR A 111 -27.65 0.54 2.14
C TYR A 111 -28.96 -0.22 1.90
N GLN A 112 -29.98 0.48 1.38
CA GLN A 112 -31.21 -0.15 0.89
C GLN A 112 -30.98 -0.77 -0.49
N TRP A 113 -31.62 -1.91 -0.78
CA TRP A 113 -31.43 -2.67 -2.03
C TRP A 113 -31.52 -1.81 -3.30
N GLY A 114 -32.48 -0.88 -3.37
CA GLY A 114 -32.65 0.02 -4.52
C GLY A 114 -31.43 0.88 -4.86
N SER A 115 -30.49 1.03 -3.92
CA SER A 115 -29.27 1.81 -4.05
C SER A 115 -28.02 0.98 -4.37
N GLN A 116 -28.14 -0.34 -4.57
CA GLN A 116 -26.98 -1.25 -4.79
C GLN A 116 -26.03 -0.77 -5.88
N LYS A 117 -26.58 -0.30 -7.01
CA LYS A 117 -25.76 0.19 -8.14
C LYS A 117 -24.97 1.46 -7.78
N ALA A 118 -25.54 2.35 -6.98
CA ALA A 118 -24.86 3.57 -6.53
C ALA A 118 -23.79 3.25 -5.47
N VAL A 119 -24.12 2.34 -4.55
CA VAL A 119 -23.23 1.91 -3.47
C VAL A 119 -22.06 1.10 -4.01
N GLY A 120 -22.25 0.29 -5.05
CA GLY A 120 -21.17 -0.40 -5.75
C GLY A 120 -20.14 0.58 -6.33
N LYS A 121 -20.59 1.68 -6.94
CA LYS A 121 -19.68 2.74 -7.41
C LYS A 121 -18.94 3.43 -6.26
N LEU A 122 -19.64 3.68 -5.15
CA LEU A 122 -19.05 4.26 -3.95
C LEU A 122 -17.97 3.32 -3.37
N LYS A 123 -18.26 2.01 -3.28
CA LYS A 123 -17.29 0.98 -2.88
C LYS A 123 -16.05 1.03 -3.75
N THR A 124 -16.20 1.01 -5.08
CA THR A 124 -15.06 1.11 -6.00
C THR A 124 -14.26 2.39 -5.78
N ASN A 125 -14.90 3.53 -5.57
CA ASN A 125 -14.21 4.80 -5.32
C ASN A 125 -13.46 4.80 -3.98
N LEU A 126 -14.05 4.21 -2.93
CA LEU A 126 -13.42 4.10 -1.61
C LEU A 126 -12.23 3.13 -1.65
N GLU A 127 -12.36 2.00 -2.36
CA GLU A 127 -11.26 1.05 -2.59
C GLU A 127 -10.14 1.69 -3.42
N GLN A 128 -10.49 2.47 -4.45
CA GLN A 128 -9.55 3.29 -5.20
C GLN A 128 -8.91 4.38 -4.34
N ALA A 129 -9.53 4.80 -3.23
CA ALA A 129 -8.95 5.74 -2.28
C ALA A 129 -8.10 5.06 -1.19
N GLY A 130 -7.99 3.72 -1.20
CA GLY A 130 -7.17 2.94 -0.26
C GLY A 130 -7.93 2.33 0.91
N TYR A 131 -9.23 2.63 1.06
CA TYR A 131 -10.06 2.05 2.11
C TYR A 131 -10.41 0.59 1.78
N SER A 132 -10.38 -0.27 2.79
CA SER A 132 -11.00 -1.59 2.68
C SER A 132 -12.50 -1.46 2.92
N CYS A 133 -13.32 -1.92 1.97
CA CYS A 133 -14.77 -1.79 2.05
C CYS A 133 -15.48 -3.13 1.87
N TRP A 134 -16.51 -3.36 2.68
CA TRP A 134 -17.49 -4.42 2.47
C TRP A 134 -18.90 -3.83 2.47
N MET A 135 -19.81 -4.51 1.78
CA MET A 135 -21.20 -4.11 1.63
C MET A 135 -22.09 -5.34 1.83
N ASP A 136 -23.29 -5.16 2.36
CA ASP A 136 -24.25 -6.26 2.46
C ASP A 136 -24.56 -6.79 1.05
N THR A 137 -24.41 -8.10 0.86
CA THR A 137 -24.77 -8.81 -0.39
C THR A 137 -25.88 -9.84 -0.17
N GLY A 138 -26.52 -9.81 1.00
CA GLY A 138 -27.54 -10.78 1.39
C GLY A 138 -28.87 -10.55 0.69
N GLU A 139 -29.32 -11.56 -0.06
CA GLU A 139 -30.72 -11.77 -0.39
C GLU A 139 -31.44 -12.19 0.90
N MET A 140 -32.00 -11.24 1.66
CA MET A 140 -33.00 -11.60 2.68
C MET A 140 -34.34 -11.78 1.97
N GLY A 141 -34.51 -12.97 1.39
CA GLY A 141 -35.83 -13.48 1.04
C GLY A 141 -36.66 -13.64 2.32
N GLY A 142 -37.72 -12.84 2.42
CA GLY A 142 -38.78 -12.91 3.41
C GLY A 142 -40.04 -12.32 2.81
#